data_AF-A0A538KX93-F1
#
_entry.id   AF-A0A538KX93-F1
#
_cell.length_a   1.000
_cell.length_b   1.000
_cell.length_c   1.000
_cell.angle_alpha   90.00
_cell.angle_beta   90.00
_cell.angle_gamma   90.00
#
_symmetry.space_group_name_H-M   'P 1'
#
loop_
_entity.id
_entity.type
_entity.pdbx_description
1 polymer ?
#
loop_
_entity_poly.entity_id
_entity_poly.type
_entity_poly.pdbx_seq_one_letter_code
_entity_poly.pdbx_strand_id
1 'polypeptide(L)'
;MHSAGASEAPTSMSAARRYDRRVKRAVHDRGGWPTDAAIDRSEHELADWELLTDALVGALGRHGVMTVDQLRRGIESMPRDEYERASYYERWLYSAETILTEKGVLAPGELDARLAR
;
A
#
# COMPACT_ATOMS: atom_id res chain seq x y z
N MET A 1 -27.67 -42.40 48.77
CA MET A 1 -27.24 -42.77 47.41
C MET A 1 -27.25 -41.47 46.61
N HIS A 2 -26.09 -40.80 46.44
CA HIS A 2 -25.26 -40.82 45.22
C HIS A 2 -26.11 -40.52 43.96
N SER A 3 -25.88 -39.54 43.09
CA SER A 3 -24.67 -38.79 42.72
C SER A 3 -25.05 -37.64 41.78
N ALA A 4 -24.09 -36.75 41.52
CA ALA A 4 -24.10 -35.62 40.58
C ALA A 4 -24.02 -36.03 39.09
N GLY A 5 -24.19 -35.04 38.19
CA GLY A 5 -23.75 -35.06 36.77
C GLY A 5 -24.61 -34.16 35.87
N ALA A 6 -24.25 -32.89 35.62
CA ALA A 6 -23.44 -32.42 34.49
C ALA A 6 -24.01 -32.87 33.12
N SER A 7 -24.69 -31.97 32.38
CA SER A 7 -24.13 -31.17 31.27
C SER A 7 -23.73 -31.99 30.06
N GLU A 8 -24.39 -31.79 28.91
CA GLU A 8 -23.70 -31.66 27.62
C GLU A 8 -24.45 -30.67 26.72
N ALA A 9 -23.88 -29.47 26.52
CA ALA A 9 -24.19 -28.63 25.37
C ALA A 9 -23.53 -29.26 24.13
N PRO A 10 -24.13 -29.14 22.92
CA PRO A 10 -23.50 -29.69 21.72
C PRO A 10 -22.20 -28.95 21.44
N THR A 11 -21.10 -29.69 21.48
CA THR A 11 -19.77 -29.29 21.03
C THR A 11 -19.85 -28.89 19.56
N SER A 12 -20.00 -27.59 19.27
CA SER A 12 -19.65 -27.06 17.97
C SER A 12 -18.13 -27.05 17.88
N MET A 13 -17.57 -28.10 17.29
CA MET A 13 -16.20 -28.09 16.78
C MET A 13 -16.10 -26.98 15.73
N SER A 14 -15.74 -25.77 16.16
CA SER A 14 -15.20 -24.75 15.27
C SER A 14 -13.92 -25.34 14.69
N ALA A 15 -14.02 -25.88 13.47
CA ALA A 15 -12.85 -26.13 12.64
C ALA A 15 -12.13 -24.79 12.48
N ALA A 16 -11.10 -24.56 13.29
CA ALA A 16 -10.23 -23.41 13.16
C ALA A 16 -9.78 -23.35 11.70
N ARG A 17 -10.29 -22.35 10.98
CA ARG A 17 -9.99 -22.12 9.57
C ARG A 17 -8.46 -22.06 9.49
N ARG A 18 -7.84 -22.95 8.72
CA ARG A 18 -6.37 -23.08 8.56
C ARG A 18 -5.66 -21.81 8.03
N TYR A 19 -6.38 -20.70 7.93
CA TYR A 19 -5.93 -19.39 7.48
C TYR A 19 -6.26 -18.26 8.48
N ASP A 20 -6.53 -18.56 9.76
CA ASP A 20 -6.59 -17.52 10.81
C ASP A 20 -5.18 -17.03 11.20
N ARG A 21 -4.43 -16.57 10.20
CA ARG A 21 -3.34 -15.64 10.47
C ARG A 21 -4.00 -14.27 10.47
N ARG A 22 -4.04 -13.58 11.61
CA ARG A 22 -4.37 -12.15 11.68
C ARG A 22 -3.30 -11.37 10.93
N VAL A 23 -3.36 -11.40 9.60
CA VAL A 23 -2.58 -10.52 8.74
C VAL A 23 -3.22 -9.16 8.87
N LYS A 24 -2.47 -8.21 9.43
CA LYS A 24 -2.84 -6.80 9.34
C LYS A 24 -2.88 -6.45 7.86
N ARG A 25 -4.08 -6.23 7.32
CA ARG A 25 -4.27 -5.91 5.89
C ARG A 25 -3.46 -4.66 5.53
N ALA A 26 -2.73 -4.75 4.42
CA ALA A 26 -2.02 -3.61 3.85
C ALA A 26 -3.02 -2.53 3.38
N VAL A 27 -2.58 -1.27 3.32
CA VAL A 27 -3.48 -0.14 3.01
C VAL A 27 -4.08 -0.22 1.60
N HIS A 28 -3.40 -0.88 0.65
CA HIS A 28 -3.87 -1.07 -0.72
C HIS A 28 -4.92 -2.18 -0.85
N ASP A 29 -5.00 -3.13 0.10
CA ASP A 29 -5.94 -4.26 0.08
C ASP A 29 -7.34 -3.81 0.53
N ARG A 30 -7.98 -3.02 -0.33
CA ARG A 30 -9.32 -2.41 -0.12
C ARG A 30 -10.47 -3.27 -0.62
N GLY A 31 -10.18 -4.40 -1.27
CA GLY A 31 -11.19 -5.26 -1.87
C GLY A 31 -12.26 -5.71 -0.85
N GLY A 32 -13.52 -5.37 -1.11
CA GLY A 32 -14.65 -5.74 -0.25
C GLY A 32 -14.79 -4.92 1.03
N TRP A 33 -14.09 -3.79 1.16
CA TRP A 33 -14.33 -2.87 2.27
C TRP A 33 -15.70 -2.21 2.10
N PRO A 34 -16.50 -2.11 3.18
CA PRO A 34 -17.79 -1.43 3.12
C PRO A 34 -17.58 0.05 2.81
N THR A 35 -18.32 0.57 1.83
CA THR A 35 -18.42 2.00 1.54
C THR A 35 -19.82 2.30 1.05
N ASP A 36 -20.42 3.34 1.61
CA ASP A 36 -21.72 3.86 1.18
C ASP A 36 -21.56 5.12 0.31
N ALA A 37 -20.32 5.61 0.16
CA ALA A 37 -20.01 6.76 -0.66
C ALA A 37 -20.09 6.42 -2.15
N ALA A 38 -20.77 7.27 -2.92
CA ALA A 38 -20.77 7.18 -4.37
C ALA A 38 -19.34 7.43 -4.91
N ILE A 39 -18.98 6.69 -5.95
CA ILE A 39 -17.70 6.89 -6.65
C ILE A 39 -17.84 8.14 -7.53
N ASP A 40 -16.99 9.13 -7.30
CA ASP A 40 -16.79 10.22 -8.25
C ASP A 40 -16.06 9.66 -9.48
N ARG A 41 -16.66 9.89 -10.66
CA ARG A 41 -16.17 9.42 -11.96
C ARG A 41 -15.86 10.57 -12.91
N SER A 42 -15.84 11.80 -12.40
CA SER A 42 -15.38 12.94 -13.18
C SER A 42 -13.93 12.74 -13.61
N GLU A 43 -13.61 13.25 -14.79
CA GLU A 43 -12.24 13.22 -15.28
C GLU A 43 -11.40 14.25 -14.52
N HIS A 44 -10.15 13.88 -14.24
CA HIS A 44 -9.15 14.77 -13.66
C HIS A 44 -8.21 15.25 -14.75
N GLU A 45 -8.02 16.57 -14.85
CA GLU A 45 -7.00 17.13 -15.75
C GLU A 45 -5.61 16.91 -15.14
N LEU A 46 -4.76 16.18 -15.87
CA LEU A 46 -3.40 15.91 -15.41
C LEU A 46 -2.57 17.18 -15.40
N ALA A 47 -1.93 17.45 -14.27
CA ALA A 47 -0.93 18.50 -14.16
C ALA A 47 0.38 18.08 -14.85
N ASP A 48 1.18 19.05 -15.28
CA ASP A 48 2.48 18.80 -15.95
C ASP A 48 3.41 17.88 -15.13
N TRP A 49 3.39 18.00 -13.80
CA TRP A 49 4.23 17.18 -12.92
C TRP A 49 3.74 15.73 -12.83
N GLU A 50 2.44 15.47 -13.03
CA GLU A 50 1.87 14.12 -13.05
C GLU A 50 2.33 13.38 -14.31
N LEU A 51 2.28 14.08 -15.46
CA LEU A 51 2.83 13.58 -16.72
C LEU A 51 4.34 13.33 -16.63
N LEU A 52 5.08 14.24 -16.00
CA LEU A 52 6.52 14.07 -15.78
C LEU A 52 6.82 12.88 -14.86
N THR A 53 6.01 12.66 -13.83
CA THR A 53 6.14 11.52 -12.91
C THR A 53 5.95 10.20 -13.64
N ASP A 54 4.92 10.10 -14.48
CA ASP A 54 4.70 8.92 -15.32
C ASP A 54 5.89 8.65 -16.25
N ALA A 55 6.35 9.69 -16.96
CA ALA A 55 7.49 9.60 -17.85
C ALA A 55 8.78 9.19 -17.13
N LEU A 56 9.02 9.72 -15.92
CA LEU A 56 10.16 9.37 -15.07
C LEU A 56 10.12 7.89 -14.69
N VAL A 57 9.01 7.40 -14.16
CA VAL A 57 8.85 5.99 -13.79
C VAL A 57 9.00 5.08 -15.01
N GLY A 58 8.45 5.48 -16.16
CA GLY A 58 8.62 4.78 -17.44
C GLY A 58 10.09 4.70 -17.86
N ALA A 59 10.85 5.80 -17.73
CA ALA A 59 12.28 5.82 -18.03
C ALA A 59 13.07 4.91 -17.08
N LEU A 60 12.81 4.98 -15.76
CA LEU A 60 13.43 4.10 -14.77
C LEU A 60 13.19 2.62 -15.08
N GLY A 61 11.97 2.27 -15.50
CA GLY A 61 11.61 0.93 -15.95
C GLY A 61 12.36 0.50 -17.20
N ARG A 62 12.37 1.36 -18.23
CA ARG A 62 13.06 1.09 -19.51
C ARG A 62 14.57 0.87 -19.33
N HIS A 63 15.18 1.55 -18.36
CA HIS A 63 16.60 1.41 -18.05
C HIS A 63 16.91 0.32 -17.02
N GLY A 64 15.90 -0.45 -16.57
CA GLY A 64 16.08 -1.52 -15.58
C GLY A 64 16.41 -1.04 -14.17
N VAL A 65 16.26 0.26 -13.91
CA VAL A 65 16.55 0.87 -12.61
C VAL A 65 15.46 0.56 -11.60
N MET A 66 14.20 0.44 -12.02
CA MET A 66 13.07 0.10 -11.15
C MET A 66 12.06 -0.79 -11.88
N THR A 67 11.61 -1.88 -11.24
CA THR A 67 10.53 -2.72 -11.79
C THR A 67 9.16 -2.24 -11.32
N VAL A 68 8.10 -2.68 -12.00
CA VAL A 68 6.71 -2.40 -11.58
C VAL A 68 6.42 -3.00 -10.19
N ASP A 69 6.97 -4.17 -9.87
CA ASP A 69 6.81 -4.76 -8.54
C ASP A 69 7.52 -3.94 -7.46
N GLN A 70 8.66 -3.32 -7.79
CA GLN A 70 9.35 -2.39 -6.89
C GLN A 70 8.54 -1.11 -6.67
N LEU A 71 7.95 -0.55 -7.74
CA LEU A 71 7.02 0.58 -7.64
C LEU A 71 5.83 0.25 -6.73
N ARG A 72 5.18 -0.90 -6.94
CA ARG A 72 4.07 -1.35 -6.08
C ARG A 72 4.53 -1.51 -4.63
N ARG A 73 5.63 -2.22 -4.40
CA ARG A 73 6.17 -2.45 -3.05
C ARG A 73 6.50 -1.15 -2.32
N GLY A 74 7.04 -0.14 -3.02
CA GLY A 74 7.30 1.17 -2.42
C GLY A 74 6.01 1.90 -2.03
N ILE A 75 5.02 1.97 -2.94
CA ILE A 75 3.69 2.54 -2.66
C ILE A 75 3.01 1.84 -1.47
N GLU A 76 3.07 0.52 -1.43
CA GLU A 76 2.42 -0.30 -0.39
C GLU A 76 3.11 -0.19 0.98
N SER A 77 4.35 0.30 1.01
CA SER A 77 5.12 0.51 2.23
C SER A 77 4.83 1.85 2.92
N MET A 78 4.09 2.75 2.26
CA MET A 78 3.71 4.05 2.82
C MET A 78 2.97 3.90 4.16
N PRO A 79 3.21 4.80 5.13
CA PRO A 79 2.34 4.95 6.28
C PRO A 79 0.88 5.10 5.84
N ARG A 80 -0.04 4.45 6.55
CA ARG A 80 -1.46 4.36 6.15
C ARG A 80 -2.07 5.74 5.91
N ASP A 81 -1.81 6.66 6.82
CA ASP A 81 -2.38 8.00 6.81
C ASP A 81 -1.79 8.85 5.68
N GLU A 82 -0.50 8.69 5.37
CA GLU A 82 0.13 9.32 4.21
C GLU A 82 -0.42 8.75 2.89
N TYR A 83 -0.58 7.43 2.79
CA TYR A 83 -1.18 6.78 1.63
C TYR A 83 -2.59 7.31 1.35
N GLU A 84 -3.41 7.45 2.40
CA GLU A 84 -4.80 7.91 2.28
C GLU A 84 -4.91 9.37 1.88
N ARG A 85 -3.96 10.23 2.28
CA ARG A 85 -3.92 11.65 1.90
C ARG A 85 -3.30 11.88 0.52
N ALA A 86 -2.32 11.07 0.14
CA ALA A 86 -1.57 11.26 -1.10
C ALA A 86 -2.45 11.01 -2.34
N SER A 87 -2.30 11.88 -3.34
CA SER A 87 -2.81 11.71 -4.69
C SER A 87 -2.14 10.52 -5.38
N TYR A 88 -2.69 10.09 -6.52
CA TYR A 88 -2.20 8.91 -7.23
C TYR A 88 -0.72 9.03 -7.61
N TYR A 89 -0.32 10.16 -8.21
CA TYR A 89 1.06 10.39 -8.64
C TYR A 89 2.00 10.80 -7.50
N GLU A 90 1.50 11.35 -6.39
CA GLU A 90 2.31 11.54 -5.18
C GLU A 90 2.81 10.20 -4.61
N ARG A 91 1.97 9.16 -4.65
CA ARG A 91 2.38 7.80 -4.25
C ARG A 91 3.49 7.25 -5.16
N TRP A 92 3.44 7.56 -6.45
CA TRP A 92 4.48 7.15 -7.40
C TRP A 92 5.81 7.85 -7.10
N LEU A 93 5.79 9.16 -6.84
CA LEU A 93 6.98 9.90 -6.44
C LEU A 93 7.59 9.36 -5.14
N TYR A 94 6.76 9.14 -4.11
CA TYR A 94 7.21 8.52 -2.85
C TYR A 94 7.94 7.20 -3.11
N SER A 95 7.35 6.34 -3.94
CA SER A 95 7.96 5.05 -4.25
C SER A 95 9.24 5.18 -5.09
N ALA A 96 9.28 6.11 -6.05
CA ALA A 96 10.47 6.32 -6.85
C ALA A 96 11.64 6.77 -5.96
N GLU A 97 11.41 7.75 -5.08
CA GLU A 97 12.40 8.21 -4.10
C GLU A 97 12.85 7.07 -3.17
N THR A 98 11.90 6.31 -2.62
CA THR A 98 12.19 5.17 -1.74
C THR A 98 13.10 4.16 -2.43
N ILE A 99 12.74 3.72 -3.65
CA ILE A 99 13.48 2.69 -4.37
C ILE A 99 14.84 3.19 -4.85
N LEU A 100 14.94 4.44 -5.31
CA LEU A 100 16.21 5.02 -5.75
C LEU A 100 17.17 5.21 -4.57
N THR A 101 16.66 5.56 -3.40
CA THR A 101 17.44 5.64 -2.16
C THR A 101 17.91 4.25 -1.71
N GLU A 102 17.01 3.24 -1.70
CA GLU A 102 17.38 1.86 -1.36
C GLU A 102 18.48 1.29 -2.27
N LYS A 103 18.49 1.70 -3.54
CA LYS A 103 19.50 1.27 -4.52
C LYS A 103 20.77 2.12 -4.52
N GLY A 104 20.83 3.18 -3.69
CA GLY A 104 21.96 4.10 -3.62
C GLY A 104 22.12 4.98 -4.87
N VAL A 105 21.06 5.12 -5.69
CA VAL A 105 21.05 6.09 -6.80
C VAL A 105 20.89 7.51 -6.28
N LEU A 106 20.06 7.67 -5.24
CA LEU A 106 19.97 8.89 -4.44
C LEU A 106 20.68 8.67 -3.10
N ALA A 107 21.45 9.66 -2.65
CA ALA A 107 21.96 9.66 -1.29
C ALA A 107 20.85 10.07 -0.30
N PRO A 108 20.88 9.59 0.95
CA PRO A 108 19.94 10.04 1.98
C PRO A 108 19.96 11.57 2.14
N GLY A 109 18.78 12.20 2.06
CA GLY A 109 18.63 13.66 2.18
C GLY A 109 19.09 14.48 0.97
N GLU A 110 19.49 13.84 -0.14
CA GLU A 110 19.94 14.55 -1.35
C GLU A 110 18.83 15.45 -1.93
N LEU A 111 17.59 14.97 -1.96
CA LEU A 111 16.46 15.74 -2.47
C LEU A 111 16.14 16.94 -1.58
N ASP A 112 16.11 16.76 -0.26
CA ASP A 112 15.90 17.85 0.71
C ASP A 112 16.95 18.96 0.54
N ALA A 113 18.22 18.58 0.45
CA ALA A 113 19.31 19.53 0.24
C ALA A 113 19.17 20.29 -1.08
N ARG A 114 18.61 19.66 -2.11
CA ARG A 114 18.38 20.29 -3.43
C ARG A 114 17.17 21.22 -3.43
N LEU A 115 16.12 20.89 -2.69
CA LEU A 115 14.91 21.71 -2.56
C LEU A 115 15.12 22.95 -1.66
N ALA A 116 16.06 22.87 -0.72
CA ALA A 116 16.42 23.99 0.16
C ALA A 116 17.30 25.06 -0.51
N ARG A 117 17.67 24.88 -1.78
CA ARG A 117 18.55 25.78 -2.56
C ARG A 117 17.74 26.70 -3.47
#